data_AF-A0AAV8YB32-F1
#
_entry.id   AF-A0AAV8YB32-F1
#
_cell.length_a   1.000
_cell.length_b   1.000
_cell.length_c   1.000
_cell.angle_alpha   90.00
_cell.angle_beta   90.00
_cell.angle_gamma   90.00
#
_symmetry.space_group_name_H-M   'P 1'
#
loop_
_entity.id
_entity.type
_entity.pdbx_description
1 polymer ?
#
loop_
_entity_poly.entity_id
_entity_poly.type
_entity_poly.pdbx_seq_one_letter_code
_entity_poly.pdbx_strand_id
1 'polypeptide(L)'
;MFRTFSCRENRIFKQNRILPFKPKFRHTLEEGDEAKRLDFCLEIGKRVLNDIGFHKRILFSDESTFSTNGVVSSQHCRYWSETNPPLYYFLSKTMLQKFLTDKLDELPLSYRTRMFFQQDGCPAHHAVTVRNWLNSEFNEHWIGRDGFILWPPRSPDLTILDFYLWGHLKQIVYREPLENDEEQLKTRIQNAVKSLSIEEIRNSWNEFRARIEICAEKGGALFE
;
A
#
# COMPACT_ATOMS: atom_id res chain seq x y z
N MET A 1 -15.04 -20.07 -11.49
CA MET A 1 -14.31 -21.15 -10.76
C MET A 1 -12.86 -21.10 -11.21
N PHE A 2 -12.01 -20.31 -10.54
CA PHE A 2 -10.60 -20.16 -10.94
C PHE A 2 -9.73 -20.97 -9.98
N ARG A 3 -9.14 -22.06 -10.49
CA ARG A 3 -8.16 -22.89 -9.77
C ARG A 3 -6.77 -22.30 -9.98
N THR A 4 -5.95 -22.31 -8.93
CA THR A 4 -4.51 -22.05 -9.04
C THR A 4 -3.86 -23.25 -9.74
N PHE A 5 -3.05 -22.96 -10.77
CA PHE A 5 -2.38 -24.00 -11.56
C PHE A 5 -1.04 -24.39 -10.91
N SER A 6 -0.78 -25.70 -10.87
CA SER A 6 0.41 -26.32 -10.28
C SER A 6 1.68 -26.12 -11.15
N CYS A 7 2.86 -26.36 -10.58
CA CYS A 7 4.14 -26.31 -11.31
C CYS A 7 4.19 -27.16 -12.60
N ARG A 8 3.37 -28.22 -12.73
CA ARG A 8 3.29 -29.03 -13.98
C ARG A 8 2.64 -28.26 -15.12
N GLU A 9 1.65 -27.43 -14.84
CA GLU A 9 0.89 -26.67 -15.84
C GLU A 9 1.72 -25.49 -16.37
N ASN A 10 2.58 -24.89 -15.55
CA ASN A 10 3.58 -23.89 -15.96
C ASN A 10 4.54 -24.38 -17.06
N ARG A 11 4.83 -25.69 -17.11
CA ARG A 11 5.69 -26.28 -18.16
C ARG A 11 4.96 -26.35 -19.51
N ILE A 12 3.66 -26.60 -19.49
CA ILE A 12 2.78 -26.64 -20.67
C ILE A 12 2.58 -25.23 -21.24
N PHE A 13 2.41 -24.21 -20.40
CA PHE A 13 2.27 -22.82 -20.83
C PHE A 13 3.54 -22.29 -21.53
N LYS A 14 4.74 -22.64 -21.01
CA LYS A 14 6.02 -22.30 -21.65
C LYS A 14 6.23 -22.97 -23.01
N GLN A 15 5.85 -24.24 -23.15
CA GLN A 15 5.93 -24.97 -24.43
C GLN A 15 5.02 -24.36 -25.51
N ASN A 16 3.86 -23.82 -25.11
CA ASN A 16 2.89 -23.22 -26.02
C ASN A 16 3.04 -21.70 -26.20
N ARG A 17 4.13 -21.09 -25.70
CA ARG A 17 4.38 -19.63 -25.73
C ARG A 17 3.23 -18.79 -25.17
N ILE A 18 2.46 -19.33 -24.23
CA ILE A 18 1.37 -18.60 -23.59
C ILE A 18 1.99 -17.72 -22.50
N LEU A 19 1.94 -16.40 -22.72
CA LEU A 19 2.45 -15.44 -21.76
C LEU A 19 1.57 -15.44 -20.50
N PRO A 20 2.16 -15.44 -19.30
CA PRO A 20 1.40 -15.33 -18.06
C PRO A 20 0.72 -13.96 -18.01
N PHE A 21 -0.60 -13.93 -18.20
CA PHE A 21 -1.41 -12.73 -18.03
C PHE A 21 -1.97 -12.72 -16.61
N LYS A 22 -1.51 -11.77 -15.79
CA LYS A 22 -2.10 -11.51 -14.48
C LYS A 22 -3.22 -10.48 -14.65
N PRO A 23 -4.51 -10.84 -14.49
CA PRO A 23 -5.58 -9.85 -14.53
C PRO A 23 -5.36 -8.81 -13.44
N LYS A 24 -5.10 -7.56 -13.85
CA LYS A 24 -5.15 -6.40 -12.95
C LYS A 24 -6.62 -6.12 -12.67
N PHE A 25 -7.14 -6.50 -11.50
CA PHE A 25 -8.44 -5.99 -11.03
C PHE A 25 -8.27 -4.49 -10.77
N ARG A 26 -8.56 -3.68 -11.78
CA ARG A 26 -8.59 -2.22 -11.64
C ARG A 26 -9.86 -1.87 -10.89
N HIS A 27 -9.74 -1.17 -9.76
CA HIS A 27 -10.87 -0.44 -9.23
C HIS A 27 -11.30 0.52 -10.34
N THR A 28 -12.54 0.39 -10.82
CA THR A 28 -13.05 1.30 -11.85
C THR A 28 -13.18 2.67 -11.19
N LEU A 29 -12.65 3.71 -11.84
CA LEU A 29 -12.82 5.07 -11.35
C LEU A 29 -14.30 5.47 -11.44
N GLU A 30 -14.78 6.13 -10.40
CA GLU A 30 -16.10 6.75 -10.39
C GLU A 30 -16.01 8.19 -10.88
N GLU A 31 -17.17 8.80 -11.16
CA GLU A 31 -17.25 10.20 -11.56
C GLU A 31 -16.57 11.12 -10.54
N GLY A 32 -15.67 11.98 -11.03
CA GLY A 32 -14.90 12.92 -10.20
C GLY A 32 -13.64 12.34 -9.55
N ASP A 33 -13.35 11.05 -9.67
CA ASP A 33 -12.10 10.48 -9.15
C ASP A 33 -10.87 10.97 -9.91
N GLU A 34 -10.97 11.08 -11.24
CA GLU A 34 -9.87 11.58 -12.09
C GLU A 34 -9.46 12.99 -11.66
N ALA A 35 -10.43 13.87 -11.40
CA ALA A 35 -10.16 15.22 -10.90
C ALA A 35 -9.42 15.19 -9.55
N LYS A 36 -9.87 14.37 -8.59
CA LYS A 36 -9.21 14.23 -7.28
C LYS A 36 -7.80 13.65 -7.39
N ARG A 37 -7.60 12.70 -8.31
CA ARG A 37 -6.30 12.12 -8.62
C ARG A 37 -5.37 13.15 -9.24
N LEU A 38 -5.86 13.96 -10.17
CA LEU A 38 -5.12 15.06 -10.77
C LEU A 38 -4.71 16.09 -9.72
N ASP A 39 -5.65 16.53 -8.87
CA ASP A 39 -5.39 17.49 -7.80
C ASP A 39 -4.28 17.00 -6.88
N PHE A 40 -4.35 15.73 -6.45
CA PHE A 40 -3.29 15.12 -5.66
C PHE A 40 -1.94 15.12 -6.38
N CYS A 41 -1.91 14.72 -7.66
CA CYS A 41 -0.66 14.65 -8.42
C CYS A 41 -0.03 16.03 -8.61
N LEU A 42 -0.85 17.05 -8.89
CA LEU A 42 -0.39 18.44 -8.99
C LEU A 42 0.13 18.95 -7.63
N GLU A 43 -0.53 18.60 -6.53
CA GLU A 43 -0.15 19.01 -5.18
C GLU A 43 1.18 18.40 -4.72
N ILE A 44 1.40 17.11 -5.03
CA ILE A 44 2.69 16.43 -4.81
C ILE A 44 3.76 17.02 -5.75
N GLY A 45 3.43 17.23 -7.02
CA GLY A 45 4.33 17.83 -8.01
C GLY A 45 4.86 19.19 -7.56
N LYS A 46 3.98 20.10 -7.08
CA LYS A 46 4.38 21.41 -6.53
C LYS A 46 5.35 21.27 -5.36
N ARG A 47 5.13 20.31 -4.45
CA ARG A 47 6.04 20.08 -3.31
C ARG A 47 7.39 19.54 -3.76
N VAL A 48 7.40 18.64 -4.74
CA VAL A 48 8.66 18.12 -5.32
C VAL A 48 9.43 19.22 -6.06
N LEU A 49 8.76 20.18 -6.70
CA LEU A 49 9.42 21.34 -7.30
C LEU A 49 10.09 22.25 -6.26
N ASN A 50 9.45 22.44 -5.10
CA ASN A 50 10.00 23.25 -4.01
C ASN A 50 11.08 22.50 -3.20
N ASP A 51 10.96 21.18 -3.08
CA ASP A 51 11.89 20.29 -2.39
C ASP A 51 12.00 18.98 -3.17
N ILE A 52 13.07 18.84 -3.95
CA ILE A 52 13.33 17.68 -4.83
C ILE A 52 13.25 16.35 -4.05
N GLY A 53 13.53 16.37 -2.75
CA GLY A 53 13.50 15.19 -1.88
C GLY A 53 12.16 14.92 -1.20
N PHE A 54 11.11 15.73 -1.43
CA PHE A 54 9.84 15.64 -0.70
C PHE A 54 9.23 14.23 -0.73
N HIS A 55 9.15 13.61 -1.91
CA HIS A 55 8.57 12.28 -2.10
C HIS A 55 9.25 11.18 -1.29
N LYS A 56 10.52 11.36 -0.90
CA LYS A 56 11.29 10.41 -0.06
C LYS A 56 10.98 10.55 1.43
N ARG A 57 10.25 11.60 1.83
CA ARG A 57 9.82 11.83 3.20
C ARG A 57 8.39 11.33 3.46
N ILE A 58 7.71 10.82 2.44
CA ILE A 58 6.40 10.22 2.60
C ILE A 58 6.58 8.81 3.17
N LEU A 59 6.03 8.58 4.36
CA LEU A 59 5.93 7.28 4.99
C LEU A 59 4.60 6.64 4.60
N PHE A 60 4.63 5.73 3.64
CA PHE A 60 3.46 4.98 3.21
C PHE A 60 3.06 3.92 4.24
N SER A 61 1.76 3.75 4.45
CA SER A 61 1.18 2.67 5.28
C SER A 61 0.00 2.03 4.55
N ASP A 62 -0.14 0.71 4.71
CA ASP A 62 -1.20 -0.11 4.13
C ASP A 62 -1.19 -1.51 4.76
N GLU A 63 -2.28 -2.25 4.64
CA GLU A 63 -2.41 -3.62 5.11
C GLU A 63 -2.51 -4.64 3.96
N SER A 64 -1.68 -5.68 4.01
CA SER A 64 -1.78 -6.82 3.09
C SER A 64 -1.94 -8.14 3.85
N THR A 65 -2.86 -8.97 3.37
CA THR A 65 -3.05 -10.33 3.90
C THR A 65 -2.08 -11.33 3.29
N PHE A 66 -1.47 -12.15 4.15
CA PHE A 66 -0.76 -13.38 3.82
C PHE A 66 -1.51 -14.57 4.41
N SER A 67 -1.66 -15.64 3.64
CA SER A 67 -2.28 -16.90 4.06
C SER A 67 -1.27 -18.04 4.06
N THR A 68 -1.45 -18.99 4.99
CA THR A 68 -0.66 -20.22 5.09
C THR A 68 -0.94 -21.19 3.93
N ASN A 69 -2.16 -21.16 3.38
CA ASN A 69 -2.59 -22.00 2.27
C ASN A 69 -2.13 -21.49 0.88
N GLY A 70 -1.36 -20.40 0.80
CA GLY A 70 -0.86 -19.83 -0.46
C GLY A 70 -1.93 -19.22 -1.38
N VAL A 71 -3.21 -19.33 -1.05
CA VAL A 71 -4.31 -18.69 -1.77
C VAL A 71 -4.44 -17.26 -1.26
N VAL A 72 -3.91 -16.31 -2.01
CA VAL A 72 -4.10 -14.88 -1.78
C VAL A 72 -5.22 -14.39 -2.69
N SER A 73 -6.41 -14.22 -2.12
CA SER A 73 -7.48 -13.42 -2.71
C SER A 73 -7.60 -12.14 -1.89
N SER A 74 -7.26 -10.99 -2.50
CA SER A 74 -7.55 -9.67 -1.93
C SER A 74 -9.06 -9.42 -1.74
N GLN A 75 -9.92 -10.30 -2.26
CA GLN A 75 -11.37 -10.19 -2.16
C GLN A 75 -11.99 -11.03 -1.01
N HIS A 76 -11.18 -11.74 -0.21
CA HIS A 76 -11.67 -12.65 0.83
C HIS A 76 -11.30 -12.30 2.27
N CYS A 77 -10.96 -11.05 2.59
CA CYS A 77 -10.99 -10.60 3.98
C CYS A 77 -12.37 -9.99 4.28
N ARG A 78 -13.36 -10.85 4.54
CA ARG A 78 -14.65 -10.43 5.13
C ARG A 78 -14.63 -10.79 6.61
N TYR A 79 -14.56 -9.78 7.47
CA TYR A 79 -14.91 -9.94 8.87
C TYR A 79 -16.45 -9.90 8.96
N TRP A 80 -17.06 -11.01 9.36
CA TRP A 80 -18.50 -11.07 9.62
C TRP A 80 -18.75 -10.63 11.07
N SER A 81 -19.52 -9.57 11.25
CA SER A 81 -20.02 -9.12 12.55
C SER A 81 -21.47 -8.68 12.37
N GLU A 82 -22.35 -9.08 13.29
CA GLU A 82 -23.79 -8.77 13.22
C GLU A 82 -24.09 -7.27 13.38
N THR A 83 -23.09 -6.48 13.81
CA THR A 83 -23.10 -5.01 13.82
C THR A 83 -21.72 -4.49 13.45
N ASN A 84 -21.60 -3.35 12.74
CA ASN A 84 -20.29 -2.71 12.51
C ASN A 84 -19.72 -2.25 13.86
N PRO A 85 -18.76 -2.96 14.48
CA PRO A 85 -18.55 -2.77 15.90
C PRO A 85 -17.62 -1.56 16.10
N PRO A 86 -17.89 -0.66 17.07
CA PRO A 86 -16.95 0.37 17.53
C PRO A 86 -15.54 -0.17 17.82
N LEU A 87 -15.45 -1.47 18.13
CA LEU A 87 -14.21 -2.23 18.30
C LEU A 87 -13.32 -2.27 17.06
N TYR A 88 -13.84 -2.27 15.84
CA TYR A 88 -13.01 -2.32 14.63
C TYR A 88 -12.19 -1.04 14.45
N TYR A 89 -12.83 0.12 14.66
CA TYR A 89 -12.16 1.41 14.67
C TYR A 89 -11.21 1.55 15.87
N PHE A 90 -11.60 1.05 17.03
CA PHE A 90 -10.74 0.99 18.21
C PHE A 90 -9.48 0.16 17.95
N LEU A 91 -9.62 -1.02 17.34
CA LEU A 91 -8.49 -1.89 16.95
C LEU A 91 -7.60 -1.24 15.90
N SER A 92 -8.14 -0.52 14.92
CA SER A 92 -7.30 0.22 13.94
C SER A 92 -6.48 1.32 14.61
N LYS A 93 -7.09 2.13 15.49
CA LYS A 93 -6.38 3.14 16.27
C LYS A 93 -5.34 2.50 17.18
N THR A 94 -5.69 1.46 17.92
CA THR A 94 -4.76 0.78 18.83
C THR A 94 -3.65 0.09 18.07
N MET A 95 -3.90 -0.47 16.89
CA MET A 95 -2.87 -1.04 16.02
C MET A 95 -1.92 0.08 15.55
N LEU A 96 -2.45 1.14 14.94
CA LEU A 96 -1.65 2.27 14.48
C LEU A 96 -0.85 2.88 15.63
N GLN A 97 -1.49 3.23 16.73
CA GLN A 97 -0.82 3.84 17.88
C GLN A 97 0.24 2.92 18.49
N LYS A 98 -0.06 1.63 18.71
CA LYS A 98 0.87 0.71 19.38
C LYS A 98 2.05 0.31 18.48
N PHE A 99 1.81 0.12 17.18
CA PHE A 99 2.86 -0.32 16.27
C PHE A 99 3.63 0.83 15.61
N LEU A 100 2.99 1.97 15.39
CA LEU A 100 3.59 3.13 14.74
C LEU A 100 4.36 3.99 15.73
N THR A 101 3.78 4.37 16.88
CA THR A 101 4.42 5.31 17.82
C THR A 101 5.77 4.78 18.33
N ASP A 102 5.81 3.52 18.79
CA ASP A 102 7.05 2.89 19.28
C ASP A 102 8.13 2.83 18.19
N LYS A 103 7.74 2.64 16.92
CA LYS A 103 8.68 2.55 15.80
C LYS A 103 9.11 3.90 15.25
N LEU A 104 8.26 4.91 15.36
CA LEU A 104 8.64 6.27 14.99
C LEU A 104 9.66 6.84 15.99
N ASP A 105 9.57 6.51 17.27
CA ASP A 105 10.55 6.96 18.27
C ASP A 105 11.96 6.41 18.05
N GLU A 106 12.10 5.29 17.33
CA GLU A 106 13.39 4.77 16.86
C GLU A 106 14.03 5.64 15.75
N LEU A 107 13.26 6.53 15.11
CA LEU A 107 13.75 7.40 14.03
C LEU A 107 14.31 8.73 14.57
N PRO A 108 15.40 9.25 13.97
CA PRO A 108 15.94 10.56 14.31
C PRO A 108 14.87 11.66 14.26
N LEU A 109 14.88 12.56 15.24
CA LEU A 109 13.92 13.67 15.32
C LEU A 109 13.87 14.51 14.04
N SER A 110 15.03 14.70 13.38
CA SER A 110 15.13 15.42 12.11
C SER A 110 14.38 14.78 10.95
N TYR A 111 14.17 13.46 11.00
CA TYR A 111 13.34 12.74 10.04
C TYR A 111 11.86 12.89 10.42
N ARG A 112 11.52 12.66 11.69
CA ARG A 112 10.15 12.73 12.20
C ARG A 112 9.47 14.09 11.98
N THR A 113 10.20 15.19 12.17
CA THR A 113 9.64 16.54 12.02
C THR A 113 9.41 16.96 10.57
N ARG A 114 9.89 16.17 9.59
CA ARG A 114 9.83 16.50 8.15
C ARG A 114 9.13 15.43 7.33
N MET A 115 8.77 14.29 7.94
CA MET A 115 8.11 13.19 7.26
C MET A 115 6.62 13.44 7.15
N PHE A 116 6.00 12.94 6.08
CA PHE A 116 4.56 12.95 5.90
C PHE A 116 4.02 11.53 6.04
N PHE A 117 3.15 11.28 7.01
CA PHE A 117 2.53 9.97 7.16
C PHE A 117 1.37 9.80 6.18
N GLN A 118 1.36 8.76 5.37
CA GLN A 118 0.29 8.48 4.42
C GLN A 118 -0.54 7.29 4.90
N GLN A 119 -1.86 7.47 4.93
CA GLN A 119 -2.84 6.44 5.19
C GLN A 119 -3.96 6.47 4.16
N ASP A 120 -4.43 5.31 3.73
CA ASP A 120 -5.45 5.20 2.70
C ASP A 120 -6.84 5.62 3.20
N GLY A 121 -7.80 5.72 2.27
CA GLY A 121 -9.16 6.15 2.55
C GLY A 121 -10.11 5.04 3.00
N CYS A 122 -9.61 3.85 3.37
CA CYS A 122 -10.45 2.72 3.80
C CYS A 122 -11.40 3.15 4.94
N PRO A 123 -12.67 2.69 4.97
CA PRO A 123 -13.63 3.13 5.99
C PRO A 123 -13.14 3.00 7.43
N ALA A 124 -12.34 1.96 7.73
CA ALA A 124 -11.67 1.76 9.03
C ALA A 124 -10.83 2.97 9.47
N HIS A 125 -10.18 3.61 8.51
CA HIS A 125 -9.19 4.67 8.69
C HIS A 125 -9.83 6.07 8.72
N HIS A 126 -11.11 6.15 8.34
CA HIS A 126 -11.87 7.39 8.28
C HIS A 126 -12.60 7.73 9.60
N ALA A 127 -12.50 6.88 10.62
CA ALA A 127 -13.10 7.14 11.93
C ALA A 127 -12.61 8.47 12.52
N VAL A 128 -13.53 9.24 13.12
CA VAL A 128 -13.23 10.53 13.77
C VAL A 128 -12.11 10.38 14.81
N THR A 129 -12.11 9.29 15.57
CA THR A 129 -11.11 9.00 16.59
C THR A 129 -9.71 8.77 16.02
N VAL A 130 -9.60 8.17 14.83
CA VAL A 130 -8.34 7.97 14.11
C VAL A 130 -7.85 9.31 13.56
N ARG A 131 -8.73 10.08 12.90
CA ARG A 131 -8.38 11.39 12.35
C ARG A 131 -7.94 12.39 13.42
N ASN A 132 -8.64 12.46 14.56
CA ASN A 132 -8.24 13.34 15.66
C ASN A 132 -6.85 12.98 16.21
N TRP A 133 -6.53 11.69 16.26
CA TRP A 133 -5.20 11.24 16.66
C TRP A 133 -4.15 11.59 15.60
N LEU A 134 -4.40 11.32 14.31
CA LEU A 134 -3.48 11.69 13.22
C LEU A 134 -3.20 13.19 13.18
N ASN A 135 -4.23 14.02 13.37
CA ASN A 135 -4.08 15.48 13.49
C ASN A 135 -3.23 15.88 14.70
N SER A 136 -3.40 15.21 15.84
CA SER A 136 -2.59 15.49 17.04
C SER A 136 -1.14 15.02 16.91
N GLU A 137 -0.91 13.90 16.25
CA GLU A 137 0.40 13.24 16.19
C GLU A 137 1.27 13.81 15.06
N PHE A 138 0.67 14.03 13.88
CA PHE A 138 1.38 14.46 12.67
C PHE A 138 1.10 15.92 12.28
N ASN A 139 0.11 16.58 12.89
CA ASN A 139 -0.29 17.95 12.55
C ASN A 139 -0.52 18.11 11.03
N GLU A 140 0.12 19.08 10.38
CA GLU A 140 0.05 19.31 8.93
C GLU A 140 0.90 18.33 8.10
N HIS A 141 1.35 17.22 8.69
CA HIS A 141 2.27 16.26 8.07
C HIS A 141 1.64 14.88 7.86
N TRP A 142 0.37 14.81 7.47
CA TRP A 142 -0.23 13.56 7.03
C TRP A 142 -1.09 13.68 5.78
N ILE A 143 -1.13 12.59 5.03
CA ILE A 143 -1.80 12.42 3.75
C ILE A 143 -2.88 11.37 3.94
N GLY A 144 -4.12 11.69 3.59
CA GLY A 144 -5.24 10.77 3.73
C GLY A 144 -6.52 11.39 3.21
N ARG A 145 -7.62 10.66 3.28
CA ARG A 145 -8.91 11.12 2.71
C ARG A 145 -9.35 12.50 3.21
N ASP A 146 -9.09 12.80 4.48
CA ASP A 146 -9.33 14.11 5.12
C ASP A 146 -8.05 14.67 5.75
N GLY A 147 -6.89 14.34 5.17
CA GLY A 147 -5.58 14.77 5.65
C GLY A 147 -5.24 16.20 5.26
N PHE A 148 -4.07 16.66 5.70
CA PHE A 148 -3.52 17.94 5.24
C PHE A 148 -3.29 17.93 3.72
N ILE A 149 -2.86 16.78 3.19
CA ILE A 149 -2.89 16.47 1.76
C ILE A 149 -3.96 15.41 1.53
N LEU A 150 -4.88 15.68 0.60
CA LEU A 150 -5.97 14.76 0.30
C LEU A 150 -5.47 13.57 -0.52
N TRP A 151 -5.58 12.36 0.02
CA TRP A 151 -5.29 11.14 -0.71
C TRP A 151 -6.42 10.82 -1.70
N PRO A 152 -6.13 10.55 -2.98
CA PRO A 152 -7.16 10.31 -3.98
C PRO A 152 -7.81 8.93 -3.80
N PRO A 153 -9.12 8.81 -4.03
CA PRO A 153 -9.80 7.52 -3.96
C PRO A 153 -9.28 6.54 -5.02
N ARG A 154 -9.39 5.24 -4.75
CA ARG A 154 -9.14 4.15 -5.72
C ARG A 154 -7.81 4.29 -6.47
N SER A 155 -6.75 4.65 -5.76
CA SER A 155 -5.43 4.94 -6.34
C SER A 155 -4.30 4.00 -5.86
N PRO A 156 -4.45 2.66 -5.98
CA PRO A 156 -3.40 1.72 -5.62
C PRO A 156 -2.16 1.85 -6.52
N ASP A 157 -2.33 2.40 -7.72
CA ASP A 157 -1.24 2.71 -8.65
C ASP A 157 -0.37 3.89 -8.22
N LEU A 158 -0.78 4.62 -7.16
CA LEU A 158 -0.03 5.75 -6.59
C LEU A 158 0.57 5.44 -5.20
N THR A 159 0.50 4.21 -4.71
CA THR A 159 1.19 3.81 -3.46
C THR A 159 2.27 2.77 -3.72
N ILE A 160 3.46 3.03 -3.17
CA ILE A 160 4.63 2.15 -3.24
C ILE A 160 4.31 0.75 -2.71
N LEU A 161 3.41 0.67 -1.73
CA LEU A 161 3.05 -0.60 -1.09
C LEU A 161 2.30 -1.53 -2.06
N ASP A 162 1.32 -1.00 -2.80
CA ASP A 162 0.53 -1.78 -3.75
C ASP A 162 1.25 -2.05 -5.06
N PHE A 163 1.83 -1.04 -5.71
CA PHE A 163 2.41 -1.22 -7.04
C PHE A 163 3.73 -2.02 -6.99
N TYR A 164 4.42 -2.05 -5.84
CA TYR A 164 5.72 -2.68 -5.69
C TYR A 164 5.78 -3.67 -4.51
N LEU A 165 5.69 -3.20 -3.27
CA LEU A 165 6.11 -3.98 -2.10
C LEU A 165 5.33 -5.29 -1.93
N TRP A 166 3.99 -5.24 -1.92
CA TRP A 166 3.18 -6.41 -1.64
C TRP A 166 3.31 -7.48 -2.71
N GLY A 167 3.39 -7.08 -3.97
CA GLY A 167 3.63 -8.00 -5.08
C GLY A 167 4.98 -8.70 -4.94
N HIS A 168 6.03 -7.94 -4.64
CA HIS A 168 7.39 -8.45 -4.49
C HIS A 168 7.56 -9.36 -3.27
N LEU A 169 7.07 -8.94 -2.09
CA LEU A 169 7.13 -9.77 -0.88
C LEU A 169 6.37 -11.09 -1.07
N LYS A 170 5.19 -11.07 -1.70
CA LYS A 170 4.44 -12.29 -1.98
C LYS A 170 5.19 -13.24 -2.92
N GLN A 171 5.94 -12.72 -3.91
CA GLN A 171 6.79 -13.55 -4.77
C GLN A 171 7.90 -14.25 -4.00
N ILE A 172 8.49 -13.59 -2.99
CA ILE A 172 9.54 -14.20 -2.15
C ILE A 172 8.93 -15.22 -1.18
N VAL A 173 7.90 -14.82 -0.43
CA VAL A 173 7.29 -15.64 0.64
C VAL A 173 6.71 -16.95 0.09
N TYR A 174 6.05 -16.88 -1.06
CA TYR A 174 5.37 -18.02 -1.71
C TYR A 174 6.21 -18.68 -2.80
N ARG A 175 7.51 -18.37 -2.89
CA ARG A 175 8.41 -19.01 -3.86
C ARG A 175 8.43 -20.52 -3.68
N GLU A 176 8.50 -20.97 -2.44
CA GLU A 176 8.40 -22.37 -2.05
C GLU A 176 7.04 -22.64 -1.38
N PRO A 177 6.48 -23.86 -1.50
CA PRO A 177 5.28 -24.24 -0.77
C PRO A 177 5.42 -24.00 0.74
N LEU A 178 4.30 -23.67 1.38
CA LEU A 178 4.17 -23.60 2.84
C LEU A 178 3.47 -24.87 3.31
N GLU A 179 3.90 -25.42 4.44
CA GLU A 179 3.29 -26.61 5.06
C GLU A 179 2.14 -26.24 6.01
N ASN A 180 1.43 -25.16 5.69
CA ASN A 180 0.41 -24.53 6.53
C ASN A 180 0.90 -24.07 7.93
N ASP A 181 2.20 -23.90 8.10
CA ASP A 181 2.83 -23.47 9.35
C ASP A 181 2.86 -21.93 9.45
N GLU A 182 2.23 -21.40 10.50
CA GLU A 182 2.17 -19.97 10.80
C GLU A 182 3.55 -19.39 11.18
N GLU A 183 4.36 -20.11 11.93
CA GLU A 183 5.68 -19.65 12.36
C GLU A 183 6.66 -19.64 11.18
N GLN A 184 6.55 -20.64 10.31
CA GLN A 184 7.24 -20.62 9.02
C GLN A 184 6.82 -19.41 8.18
N LEU A 185 5.52 -19.12 8.09
CA LEU A 185 5.03 -17.96 7.33
C LEU A 185 5.57 -16.64 7.90
N LYS A 186 5.49 -16.44 9.22
CA LYS A 186 6.05 -15.25 9.90
C LYS A 186 7.54 -15.10 9.61
N THR A 187 8.30 -16.19 9.74
CA THR A 187 9.75 -16.21 9.48
C THR A 187 10.05 -15.85 8.03
N ARG A 188 9.29 -16.37 7.06
CA ARG A 188 9.48 -16.03 5.64
C ARG A 188 9.15 -14.58 5.32
N ILE A 189 8.10 -14.02 5.91
CA ILE A 189 7.76 -12.60 5.76
C ILE A 189 8.89 -11.73 6.30
N GLN A 190 9.39 -12.02 7.52
CA GLN A 190 10.50 -11.29 8.11
C GLN A 190 11.78 -11.38 7.25
N ASN A 191 12.09 -12.57 6.74
CA ASN A 191 13.25 -12.77 5.88
C ASN A 191 13.09 -12.05 4.53
N ALA A 192 11.89 -12.05 3.94
CA ALA A 192 11.61 -11.33 2.71
C ALA A 192 11.79 -9.81 2.89
N VAL A 193 11.29 -9.24 3.98
CA VAL A 193 11.48 -7.81 4.30
C VAL A 193 12.97 -7.49 4.52
N LYS A 194 13.70 -8.35 5.25
CA LYS A 194 15.16 -8.18 5.47
C LYS A 194 15.98 -8.32 4.20
N SER A 195 15.47 -9.02 3.19
CA SER A 195 16.17 -9.22 1.92
C SER A 195 16.07 -8.04 0.96
N LEU A 196 15.16 -7.08 1.22
CA LEU A 196 15.00 -5.89 0.39
C LEU A 196 16.27 -5.06 0.38
N SER A 197 16.80 -4.77 -0.81
CA SER A 197 17.94 -3.90 -0.95
C SER A 197 17.55 -2.42 -0.84
N ILE A 198 18.48 -1.59 -0.38
CA ILE A 198 18.31 -0.13 -0.34
C ILE A 198 18.03 0.42 -1.75
N GLU A 199 18.62 -0.20 -2.78
CA GLU A 199 18.46 0.24 -4.17
C GLU A 199 17.03 -0.01 -4.69
N GLU A 200 16.43 -1.14 -4.37
CA GLU A 200 15.04 -1.41 -4.71
C GLU A 200 14.07 -0.41 -4.05
N ILE A 201 14.32 -0.06 -2.78
CA ILE A 201 13.53 0.96 -2.07
C ILE A 201 13.72 2.35 -2.71
N ARG A 202 14.95 2.70 -3.13
CA ARG A 202 15.21 3.95 -3.86
C ARG A 202 14.50 4.02 -5.20
N ASN A 203 14.52 2.92 -5.94
CA ASN A 203 13.83 2.81 -7.22
C ASN A 203 12.32 2.94 -7.06
N SER A 204 11.73 2.40 -5.99
CA SER A 204 10.30 2.54 -5.75
C SER A 204 9.88 3.98 -5.43
N TRP A 205 10.72 4.77 -4.74
CA TRP A 205 10.48 6.22 -4.58
C TRP A 205 10.57 7.00 -5.90
N ASN A 206 11.55 6.68 -6.76
CA ASN A 206 11.67 7.32 -8.07
C ASN A 206 10.48 6.97 -8.97
N GLU A 207 10.06 5.70 -8.94
CA GLU A 207 8.87 5.22 -9.64
C GLU A 207 7.60 5.93 -9.15
N PHE A 208 7.43 6.11 -7.83
CA PHE A 208 6.32 6.89 -7.29
C PHE A 208 6.28 8.31 -7.89
N ARG A 209 7.43 8.99 -7.96
CA ARG A 209 7.51 10.32 -8.61
C ARG A 209 7.10 10.25 -10.08
N ALA A 210 7.64 9.30 -10.85
CA ALA A 210 7.29 9.14 -12.27
C ALA A 210 5.79 8.88 -12.46
N ARG A 211 5.19 8.06 -11.59
CA ARG A 211 3.75 7.75 -11.60
C ARG A 211 2.88 8.98 -11.33
N ILE A 212 3.31 9.86 -10.42
CA ILE A 212 2.64 11.15 -10.18
C ILE A 212 2.65 12.02 -11.45
N GLU A 213 3.80 12.09 -12.14
CA GLU A 213 3.95 12.86 -13.38
C GLU A 213 3.05 12.28 -14.49
N ILE A 214 3.08 10.95 -14.71
CA ILE A 214 2.22 10.26 -15.69
C ILE A 214 0.73 10.46 -15.37
N CYS A 215 0.34 10.33 -14.11
CA CYS A 215 -1.05 10.52 -13.68
C CYS A 215 -1.52 11.95 -13.95
N ALA A 216 -0.67 12.95 -13.70
CA ALA A 216 -0.99 14.34 -14.01
C ALA A 216 -1.12 14.58 -15.53
N GLU A 217 -0.21 14.04 -16.34
CA GLU A 217 -0.25 14.13 -17.81
C GLU A 217 -1.52 13.50 -18.40
N LYS A 218 -2.02 12.44 -17.76
CA LYS A 218 -3.27 11.74 -18.13
C LYS A 218 -4.52 12.39 -17.55
N GLY A 219 -4.42 13.56 -16.92
CA GLY A 219 -5.57 14.24 -16.32
C GLY A 219 -6.19 13.47 -15.16
N GLY A 220 -5.42 12.62 -14.48
CA GLY A 220 -5.89 11.78 -13.37
C GLY A 220 -6.46 10.42 -13.77
N ALA A 221 -6.49 10.09 -15.06
CA ALA A 221 -6.94 8.77 -15.52
C ALA A 221 -5.99 7.63 -15.07
N LEU A 222 -6.49 6.39 -15.12
CA LEU A 222 -5.66 5.21 -14.89
C LEU A 222 -4.61 5.05 -16.00
N PHE A 223 -3.42 4.59 -15.61
CA PHE A 223 -2.29 4.35 -16.51
C PHE A 223 -1.67 2.97 -16.23
N GLU A 224 -0.79 2.51 -17.12
CA GLU A 224 -0.08 1.22 -17.00
C GLU A 224 1.34 1.37 -16.46
#